data_AF-A0A0L8GQF3-F1
#
_entry.id   AF-A0A0L8GQF3-F1
#
_cell.length_a   1.000
_cell.length_b   1.000
_cell.length_c   1.000
_cell.angle_alpha   90.00
_cell.angle_beta   90.00
_cell.angle_gamma   90.00
#
_symmetry.space_group_name_H-M   'P 1'
#
loop_
_entity.id
_entity.type
_entity.pdbx_description
1 polymer ?
#
loop_
_entity_poly.entity_id
_entity_poly.type
_entity_poly.pdbx_seq_one_letter_code
_entity_poly.pdbx_strand_id
1 'polypeptide(L)'
;TLGTVLLVGDFRQILHVVLKETRVDEVNASIKSSYLWSSVQKLRLTTNMRLQLSGDDADRTISKQLLDVGNDTSVGEKDGRVSLPFGHMVSDLKELMNKVFPNLGNQFTDHNWLKTSAILAPKNVAVDHQTSGTVAR
;
A
#
# COMPACT_ATOMS: atom_id res chain seq x y z
N THR A 1 -8.33 32.01 21.92
CA THR A 1 -9.06 31.26 20.87
C THR A 1 -8.73 29.81 21.05
N LEU A 2 -9.69 28.95 21.39
CA LEU A 2 -9.45 27.50 21.46
C LEU A 2 -9.38 26.99 20.01
N GLY A 3 -8.20 26.56 19.57
CA GLY A 3 -8.00 25.98 18.26
C GLY A 3 -8.29 24.49 18.31
N THR A 4 -9.23 24.03 17.49
CA THR A 4 -9.45 22.59 17.26
C THR A 4 -8.56 22.14 16.12
N VAL A 5 -7.68 21.16 16.37
CA VAL A 5 -6.83 20.55 15.34
C VAL A 5 -7.48 19.26 14.88
N LEU A 6 -7.72 19.14 13.57
CA LEU A 6 -8.20 17.90 12.95
C LEU A 6 -7.03 17.16 12.32
N LEU A 7 -6.82 15.92 12.76
CA LEU A 7 -5.81 15.02 12.20
C LEU A 7 -6.52 13.98 11.35
N VAL A 8 -6.12 13.88 10.07
CA VAL A 8 -6.67 12.92 9.11
C VAL A 8 -5.53 12.10 8.56
N GLY A 9 -5.70 10.78 8.51
CA GLY A 9 -4.70 9.86 7.99
C GLY A 9 -5.15 8.42 8.14
N ASP A 10 -4.44 7.52 7.46
CA ASP A 10 -4.62 6.08 7.60
C ASP A 10 -3.51 5.51 8.49
N PHE A 11 -3.88 4.98 9.66
CA PHE A 11 -2.93 4.34 10.59
C PHE A 11 -2.36 3.02 10.06
N ARG A 12 -2.89 2.51 8.94
CA ARG A 12 -2.36 1.34 8.22
C ARG A 12 -1.39 1.72 7.11
N GLN A 13 -1.20 3.01 6.84
CA GLN A 13 -0.17 3.47 5.92
C GLN A 13 1.22 3.23 6.54
N ILE A 14 2.19 2.91 5.66
CA ILE A 14 3.59 2.73 6.06
C ILE A 14 4.04 3.97 6.83
N LEU A 15 4.67 3.76 7.99
CA LEU A 15 5.19 4.84 8.82
C LEU A 15 6.21 5.67 8.02
N HIS A 16 6.34 6.95 8.39
CA HIS A 16 7.32 7.83 7.77
C HIS A 16 8.73 7.23 7.94
N VAL A 17 9.46 7.11 6.83
CA VAL A 17 10.86 6.66 6.86
C VAL A 17 11.70 7.68 7.61
N VAL A 18 12.01 7.40 8.87
CA VAL A 18 12.97 8.22 9.64
C VAL A 18 14.37 7.70 9.36
N LEU A 19 15.14 8.48 8.60
CA LEU A 19 16.51 8.15 8.24
C LEU A 19 17.40 8.12 9.49
N LYS A 20 17.94 6.94 9.83
CA LYS A 20 18.94 6.68 10.89
C LYS A 20 18.45 6.63 12.35
N GLU A 21 17.15 6.54 12.58
CA GLU A 21 16.61 6.35 13.93
C GLU A 21 16.15 4.92 14.20
N THR A 22 16.12 4.52 15.47
CA THR A 22 15.68 3.18 15.87
C THR A 22 14.14 3.10 15.91
N ARG A 23 13.59 1.89 15.91
CA ARG A 23 12.13 1.67 16.07
C ARG A 23 11.56 2.36 17.33
N VAL A 24 12.38 2.53 18.37
CA VAL A 24 11.96 3.17 19.63
C VAL A 24 11.78 4.67 19.44
N ASP A 25 12.68 5.31 18.71
CA ASP A 25 12.64 6.75 18.42
C ASP A 25 11.42 7.09 17.55
N GLU A 26 11.10 6.23 16.57
CA GLU A 26 9.91 6.37 15.73
C GLU A 26 8.60 6.32 16.53
N VAL A 27 8.50 5.39 17.50
CA VAL A 27 7.34 5.31 18.41
C VAL A 27 7.28 6.54 19.31
N ASN A 28 8.42 7.01 19.81
CA ASN A 28 8.51 8.20 20.66
C ASN A 28 8.19 9.50 19.92
N ALA A 29 8.45 9.57 18.61
CA ALA A 29 8.05 10.70 17.77
C ALA A 29 6.56 10.66 17.38
N SER A 30 5.89 9.52 17.56
CA SER A 30 4.48 9.35 17.19
C SER A 30 3.54 10.16 18.10
N ILE A 31 2.41 10.63 17.57
CA ILE A 31 1.42 11.34 18.40
C ILE A 31 0.87 10.48 19.55
N LYS A 32 0.99 9.15 19.46
CA LYS A 32 0.55 8.21 20.50
C LYS A 32 1.41 8.29 21.77
N SER A 33 2.65 8.75 21.68
CA SER A 33 3.52 8.98 22.84
C SER A 33 3.33 10.37 23.46
N SER A 34 2.66 11.29 22.76
CA SER A 34 2.45 12.66 23.22
C SER A 34 1.41 12.72 24.34
N TYR A 35 1.60 13.63 25.29
CA TYR A 35 0.62 13.92 26.35
C TYR A 35 -0.75 14.33 25.79
N LEU A 36 -0.77 14.90 24.57
CA LEU A 36 -1.99 15.29 23.86
C LEU A 36 -2.88 14.11 23.49
N TRP A 37 -2.33 12.90 23.35
CA TRP A 37 -3.08 11.71 22.93
C TRP A 37 -4.30 11.43 23.81
N SER A 38 -4.18 11.70 25.11
CA SER A 38 -5.27 11.58 26.10
C SER A 38 -6.48 12.47 25.77
N SER A 39 -6.26 13.58 25.08
CA SER A 39 -7.27 14.56 24.71
C SER A 39 -7.75 14.40 23.26
N VAL A 40 -7.20 13.43 22.51
CA VAL A 40 -7.57 13.18 21.11
C VAL A 40 -8.84 12.34 21.05
N GLN A 41 -9.90 12.91 20.48
CA GLN A 41 -11.09 12.16 20.09
C GLN A 41 -10.82 11.36 18.81
N LYS A 42 -11.03 10.05 18.87
CA LYS A 42 -10.83 9.15 17.72
C LYS A 42 -12.14 9.00 16.96
N LEU A 43 -12.14 9.39 15.69
CA LEU A 43 -13.24 9.14 14.76
C LEU A 43 -12.76 8.14 13.70
N ARG A 44 -13.56 7.12 13.42
CA ARG A 44 -13.22 6.07 12.45
C ARG A 44 -14.16 6.17 11.25
N LEU A 45 -13.59 6.30 10.06
CA LEU A 45 -14.34 6.13 8.82
C LEU A 45 -14.40 4.64 8.49
N THR A 46 -15.61 4.07 8.46
CA THR A 46 -15.85 2.65 8.18
C THR A 46 -16.35 2.41 6.76
N THR A 47 -16.74 3.47 6.05
CA THR A 47 -17.37 3.38 4.74
C THR A 47 -16.36 3.66 3.64
N ASN A 48 -16.08 2.65 2.81
CA ASN A 48 -15.31 2.83 1.58
C ASN A 48 -16.23 3.26 0.43
N MET A 49 -16.26 4.56 0.15
CA MET A 49 -17.12 5.12 -0.89
C MET A 49 -16.75 4.63 -2.30
N ARG A 50 -15.48 4.29 -2.57
CA ARG A 50 -15.07 3.75 -3.88
C ARG A 50 -15.76 2.42 -4.18
N LEU A 51 -15.85 1.55 -3.18
CA LEU A 51 -16.55 0.27 -3.30
C LEU A 51 -18.07 0.39 -3.44
N GLN A 52 -18.66 1.43 -2.83
CA GLN A 52 -20.08 1.67 -3.01
C GLN A 52 -20.41 2.08 -4.45
N LEU A 53 -19.47 2.75 -5.13
CA LEU A 53 -19.63 3.21 -6.51
C LEU A 53 -19.26 2.14 -7.55
N SER A 54 -18.29 1.26 -7.28
CA SER A 54 -17.89 0.18 -8.21
C SER A 54 -19.01 -0.85 -8.46
N GLY A 55 -19.82 -1.16 -7.45
CA GLY A 55 -20.90 -2.16 -7.55
C GLY A 55 -20.47 -3.61 -7.75
N ASP A 56 -19.19 -3.87 -8.04
CA ASP A 56 -18.63 -5.20 -8.31
C ASP A 56 -18.37 -6.01 -7.02
N ASP A 57 -18.76 -7.27 -7.02
CA ASP A 57 -18.52 -8.22 -5.93
C ASP A 57 -17.05 -8.63 -5.82
N ALA A 58 -16.28 -8.58 -6.91
CA ALA A 58 -14.83 -8.81 -6.88
C ALA A 58 -14.11 -7.72 -6.08
N ASP A 59 -14.45 -6.45 -6.31
CA ASP A 59 -13.89 -5.29 -5.59
C ASP A 59 -14.20 -5.35 -4.10
N ARG A 60 -15.42 -5.77 -3.74
CA ARG A 60 -15.83 -5.98 -2.34
C ARG A 60 -15.01 -7.08 -1.67
N THR A 61 -14.75 -8.17 -2.40
CA THR A 61 -13.99 -9.33 -1.90
C THR A 61 -12.53 -8.95 -1.64
N ILE A 62 -11.86 -8.34 -2.62
CA ILE A 62 -10.48 -7.87 -2.49
C ILE A 62 -10.35 -6.85 -1.35
N SER A 63 -11.31 -5.93 -1.23
CA SER A 63 -11.27 -4.92 -0.17
C SER A 63 -11.47 -5.49 1.22
N LYS A 64 -12.35 -6.48 1.38
CA LYS A 64 -12.49 -7.20 2.65
C LYS A 64 -11.20 -7.92 3.02
N GLN A 65 -10.60 -8.61 2.06
CA GLN A 65 -9.32 -9.29 2.27
C GLN A 65 -8.18 -8.33 2.64
N LEU A 66 -8.08 -7.18 1.96
CA LEU A 66 -7.13 -6.11 2.31
C LEU A 66 -7.38 -5.57 3.73
N LEU A 67 -8.66 -5.43 4.11
CA LEU A 67 -9.04 -4.98 5.44
C LEU A 67 -8.63 -6.00 6.51
N ASP A 68 -8.76 -7.29 6.23
CA ASP A 68 -8.39 -8.39 7.12
C ASP A 68 -6.87 -8.44 7.33
N VAL A 69 -6.09 -8.30 6.25
CA VAL A 69 -4.62 -8.18 6.33
C VAL A 69 -4.21 -6.97 7.17
N GLY A 70 -4.80 -5.81 6.93
CA GLY A 70 -4.47 -4.59 7.68
C GLY A 70 -5.00 -4.57 9.13
N ASN A 71 -5.87 -5.50 9.51
CA ASN A 71 -6.33 -5.70 10.88
C ASN A 71 -5.57 -6.82 11.61
N ASP A 72 -4.64 -7.49 10.93
CA ASP A 72 -3.96 -8.70 11.44
C ASP A 72 -4.96 -9.83 11.79
N THR A 73 -6.10 -9.89 11.08
CA THR A 73 -7.12 -10.94 11.23
C THR A 73 -7.05 -11.99 10.13
N SER A 74 -6.13 -11.82 9.17
CA SER A 74 -5.79 -12.85 8.19
C SER A 74 -5.16 -14.06 8.87
N VAL A 75 -5.42 -15.27 8.36
CA VAL A 75 -4.78 -16.50 8.85
C VAL A 75 -3.28 -16.38 8.60
N GLY A 76 -2.52 -16.13 9.67
CA GLY A 76 -1.07 -16.12 9.64
C GLY A 76 -0.52 -17.54 9.45
N GLU A 77 0.54 -17.65 8.66
CA GLU A 77 1.37 -18.86 8.68
C GLU A 77 2.21 -18.88 9.97
N LYS A 78 2.62 -20.08 10.41
CA LYS A 78 3.37 -20.28 11.66
C LYS A 78 4.70 -19.51 11.74
N ASP A 79 5.18 -18.99 10.62
CA ASP A 79 6.48 -18.34 10.49
C ASP A 79 6.40 -16.79 10.49
N GLY A 80 5.27 -16.21 10.90
CA GLY A 80 5.07 -14.76 10.87
C GLY A 80 4.88 -14.20 9.45
N ARG A 81 4.60 -15.08 8.49
CA ARG A 81 4.20 -14.72 7.13
C ARG A 81 2.69 -14.64 7.04
N VAL A 82 2.21 -13.68 6.27
CA VAL A 82 0.78 -13.57 5.95
C VAL A 82 0.57 -14.20 4.59
N SER A 83 -0.31 -15.19 4.52
CA SER A 83 -0.80 -15.69 3.24
C SER A 83 -1.71 -14.64 2.62
N LEU A 84 -1.33 -14.09 1.47
CA LEU A 84 -2.16 -13.14 0.76
C LEU A 84 -3.32 -13.92 0.10
N PRO A 85 -4.58 -13.64 0.45
CA PRO A 85 -5.72 -14.35 -0.10
C PRO A 85 -6.10 -13.86 -1.51
N PHE A 86 -5.27 -13.03 -2.12
CA PHE A 86 -5.42 -12.44 -3.46
C PHE A 86 -4.07 -12.35 -4.17
N GLY A 87 -4.13 -12.22 -5.49
CA GLY A 87 -2.96 -12.10 -6.35
C GLY A 87 -2.43 -13.46 -6.81
N HIS A 88 -1.48 -13.41 -7.75
CA HIS A 88 -0.84 -14.59 -8.30
C HIS A 88 0.66 -14.49 -8.08
N MET A 89 1.22 -15.49 -7.40
CA MET A 89 2.67 -15.64 -7.33
C MET A 89 3.18 -16.10 -8.70
N VAL A 90 4.21 -15.43 -9.18
CA VAL A 90 4.91 -15.74 -10.42
C VAL A 90 6.32 -16.20 -10.08
N SER A 91 6.84 -17.13 -10.87
CA SER A 91 8.14 -17.75 -10.57
C SER A 91 9.31 -16.98 -11.17
N ASP A 92 9.03 -16.16 -12.19
CA ASP A 92 10.06 -15.41 -12.90
C ASP A 92 9.59 -14.01 -13.34
N LEU A 93 10.56 -13.14 -13.58
CA LEU A 93 10.33 -11.74 -13.94
C LEU A 93 9.68 -11.59 -15.33
N LYS A 94 9.97 -12.49 -16.28
CA LYS A 94 9.43 -12.41 -17.64
C LYS A 94 7.93 -12.74 -17.62
N GLU A 95 7.51 -13.70 -16.82
CA GLU A 95 6.10 -14.00 -16.56
C GLU A 95 5.39 -12.79 -15.93
N LEU A 96 6.00 -12.15 -14.92
CA LEU A 96 5.47 -10.92 -14.32
C LEU A 96 5.26 -9.83 -15.38
N MET A 97 6.30 -9.54 -16.16
CA MET A 97 6.26 -8.51 -17.20
C MET A 97 5.18 -8.80 -18.24
N ASN A 98 5.06 -10.04 -18.70
CA ASN A 98 4.04 -10.42 -19.68
C ASN A 98 2.62 -10.34 -19.12
N LYS A 99 2.42 -10.61 -17.83
CA LYS A 99 1.11 -10.49 -17.16
C LYS A 99 0.71 -9.04 -16.93
N VAL A 100 1.63 -8.18 -16.52
CA VAL A 100 1.35 -6.77 -16.22
C VAL A 100 1.33 -5.90 -17.48
N PHE A 101 2.23 -6.17 -18.43
CA PHE A 101 2.40 -5.41 -19.67
C PHE A 101 2.43 -6.35 -20.88
N PRO A 102 1.27 -6.92 -21.28
CA PRO A 102 1.20 -7.79 -22.45
C PRO A 102 1.59 -7.01 -23.70
N ASN A 103 2.44 -7.59 -24.55
CA ASN A 103 2.88 -6.98 -25.81
C ASN A 103 3.54 -5.60 -25.66
N LEU A 104 4.30 -5.39 -24.57
CA LEU A 104 5.02 -4.13 -24.30
C LEU A 104 5.77 -3.59 -25.53
N GLY A 105 6.43 -4.45 -26.32
CA GLY A 105 7.17 -4.04 -27.52
C GLY A 105 6.33 -3.35 -28.60
N ASN A 106 5.01 -3.54 -28.61
CA ASN A 106 4.11 -2.93 -29.59
C ASN A 106 3.30 -1.75 -29.01
N GLN A 107 3.06 -1.74 -27.69
CA GLN A 107 2.18 -0.75 -27.04
C GLN A 107 2.91 0.32 -26.23
N PHE A 108 4.25 0.26 -26.12
CA PHE A 108 5.03 1.23 -25.34
C PHE A 108 4.86 2.69 -25.80
N THR A 109 4.36 2.95 -27.01
CA THR A 109 4.08 4.30 -27.50
C THR A 109 2.71 4.83 -27.04
N ASP A 110 1.80 3.95 -26.62
CA ASP A 110 0.49 4.32 -26.11
C ASP A 110 0.57 4.77 -24.63
N HIS A 111 0.50 6.08 -24.44
CA HIS A 111 0.59 6.71 -23.13
C HIS A 111 -0.64 6.45 -22.25
N ASN A 112 -1.80 6.13 -22.82
CA ASN A 112 -2.98 5.79 -22.04
C ASN A 112 -2.88 4.36 -21.52
N TRP A 113 -2.38 3.44 -22.35
CA TRP A 113 -2.11 2.07 -21.95
C TRP A 113 -1.06 1.98 -20.84
N LEU A 114 0.03 2.75 -20.93
CA LEU A 114 1.07 2.74 -19.88
C LEU A 114 0.56 3.18 -18.49
N LYS A 115 -0.53 3.95 -18.43
CA LYS A 115 -1.12 4.42 -17.16
C LYS A 115 -2.01 3.38 -16.49
N THR A 116 -2.38 2.29 -17.17
CA THR A 116 -3.31 1.29 -16.61
C THR A 116 -2.63 0.31 -15.67
N SER A 117 -1.30 0.24 -15.67
CA SER A 117 -0.56 -0.81 -14.97
C SER A 117 0.76 -0.29 -14.43
N ALA A 118 1.19 -0.82 -13.28
CA ALA A 118 2.43 -0.43 -12.62
C ALA A 118 3.08 -1.65 -11.96
N ILE A 119 4.42 -1.67 -11.94
CA ILE A 119 5.21 -2.65 -11.18
C ILE A 119 5.80 -1.90 -9.99
N LEU A 120 5.50 -2.39 -8.79
CA LEU A 120 6.02 -1.84 -7.54
C LEU A 120 7.11 -2.78 -7.01
N ALA A 121 8.26 -2.22 -6.65
CA ALA A 121 9.36 -2.96 -6.04
C ALA A 121 9.66 -2.40 -4.64
N PRO A 122 10.04 -3.25 -3.67
CA PRO A 122 10.25 -2.83 -2.28
C PRO A 122 11.49 -1.95 -2.08
N LYS A 123 12.43 -1.94 -3.04
CA LYS A 123 13.64 -1.11 -2.97
C LYS A 123 13.91 -0.45 -4.31
N ASN A 124 14.36 0.80 -4.28
CA ASN A 124 14.76 1.53 -5.47
C ASN A 124 15.91 0.84 -6.23
N VAL A 125 16.83 0.16 -5.53
CA VAL A 125 17.91 -0.60 -6.20
C VAL A 125 17.39 -1.73 -7.08
N ALA A 126 16.22 -2.29 -6.76
CA ALA A 126 15.55 -3.27 -7.60
C ALA A 126 14.86 -2.63 -8.81
N VAL A 127 14.42 -1.37 -8.67
CA VAL A 127 13.92 -0.54 -9.77
C VAL A 127 15.06 -0.17 -10.71
N ASP A 128 16.22 0.24 -10.20
CA ASP A 128 17.37 0.65 -11.03
C ASP A 128 17.93 -0.49 -11.89
N HIS A 129 17.95 -1.72 -11.37
CA HIS A 129 18.25 -2.91 -12.19
C HIS A 129 17.19 -3.20 -13.26
N GLN A 130 15.97 -2.68 -13.11
CA GLN A 130 14.85 -2.84 -14.03
C GLN A 130 14.68 -1.64 -15.00
N THR A 131 15.18 -0.44 -14.67
CA THR A 131 14.91 0.81 -15.41
C THR A 131 16.18 1.54 -15.88
N SER A 132 17.16 0.84 -16.47
CA SER A 132 18.27 1.50 -17.18
C SER A 132 17.85 2.18 -18.50
N GLY A 133 16.62 2.70 -18.61
CA GLY A 133 16.08 3.23 -19.87
C GLY A 133 14.93 4.23 -19.82
N THR A 134 14.13 4.39 -18.76
CA THR A 134 13.10 5.45 -18.76
C THR A 134 12.67 5.79 -17.32
N VAL A 135 13.01 7.00 -16.89
CA VAL A 135 12.58 7.61 -15.63
C VAL A 135 11.19 8.22 -15.82
N ALA A 136 10.30 7.99 -14.86
CA ALA A 136 9.46 9.06 -14.33
C ALA A 136 9.26 8.81 -12.84
N ARG A 137 9.65 9.82 -12.05
CA ARG A 137 9.37 9.96 -10.61
C ARG A 137 7.87 10.08 -10.35
#